data_AF-A0A059C7J1-F1
#
_entry.id   AF-A0A059C7J1-F1
#
_cell.length_a   1.000
_cell.length_b   1.000
_cell.length_c   1.000
_cell.angle_alpha   90.00
_cell.angle_beta   90.00
_cell.angle_gamma   90.00
#
_symmetry.space_group_name_H-M   'P 1'
#
loop_
_entity.id
_entity.type
_entity.pdbx_description
1 polymer ?
#
loop_
_entity_poly.entity_id
_entity_poly.type
_entity_poly.pdbx_seq_one_letter_code
_entity_poly.pdbx_strand_id
1 'polypeptide(L)'
;MIGLDEQTKCARIVKVFEDAYKSSLSIVILDDLEMLLEYAAIGPQFSELIAQTSLALLKQHPPEGKKLLVIGTTSQVSFLDSVDLCNAFSVTYHVPTLKTEDAKKVLEQLKVFSEHDVDAAAEALNDIPIKKLYMLIEMAAQGKHGGAAEAIYSGREKIKISHFYDCL
;
A
#
# COMPACT_ATOMS: atom_id res chain seq x y z
N MET A 1 -2.39 4.80 -15.61
CA MET A 1 -3.47 5.61 -16.22
C MET A 1 -3.07 7.08 -16.42
N ILE A 2 -1.78 7.42 -16.30
CA ILE A 2 -1.29 8.81 -16.31
C ILE A 2 -1.45 9.42 -17.71
N GLY A 3 -1.90 10.68 -17.77
CA GLY A 3 -2.02 11.46 -19.01
C GLY A 3 -3.21 11.10 -19.90
N LEU A 4 -4.08 10.18 -19.47
CA LEU A 4 -5.34 9.88 -20.17
C LEU A 4 -6.46 10.81 -19.68
N ASP A 5 -7.39 11.15 -20.57
CA ASP A 5 -8.64 11.79 -20.18
C ASP A 5 -9.54 10.83 -19.37
N GLU A 6 -10.52 11.40 -18.67
CA GLU A 6 -11.42 10.67 -17.78
C GLU A 6 -12.22 9.59 -18.52
N GLN A 7 -12.66 9.86 -19.76
CA GLN A 7 -13.43 8.91 -20.55
C GLN A 7 -12.60 7.67 -20.90
N THR A 8 -11.34 7.87 -21.29
CA THR A 8 -10.41 6.79 -21.60
C THR A 8 -10.06 6.00 -20.35
N LYS A 9 -9.94 6.66 -19.19
CA LYS A 9 -9.79 5.98 -17.89
C LYS A 9 -11.00 5.10 -17.59
N CYS A 10 -12.21 5.64 -17.70
CA CYS A 10 -13.45 4.89 -17.49
C CYS A 10 -13.54 3.67 -18.42
N ALA A 11 -13.30 3.86 -19.72
CA ALA A 11 -13.32 2.78 -20.69
C ALA A 11 -12.30 1.67 -20.37
N ARG A 12 -11.11 2.03 -19.86
CA ARG A 12 -10.12 1.05 -19.42
C ARG A 12 -10.57 0.29 -18.18
N ILE A 13 -11.18 0.96 -17.19
CA ILE A 13 -11.71 0.31 -15.99
C ILE A 13 -12.82 -0.66 -16.38
N VAL A 14 -13.79 -0.23 -17.20
CA VAL A 14 -14.87 -1.10 -17.72
C VAL A 14 -14.27 -2.32 -18.41
N LYS A 15 -13.30 -2.12 -19.32
CA LYS A 15 -12.65 -3.22 -20.02
C LYS A 15 -11.99 -4.24 -19.08
N VAL A 16 -11.35 -3.78 -18.00
CA VAL A 16 -10.74 -4.68 -17.00
C VAL A 16 -11.80 -5.58 -16.36
N PHE A 17 -12.97 -5.04 -16.00
CA PHE A 17 -14.08 -5.83 -15.48
C PHE A 17 -14.66 -6.78 -16.54
N GLU A 18 -14.87 -6.31 -17.77
CA GLU A 18 -15.33 -7.15 -18.88
C GLU A 18 -14.37 -8.33 -19.16
N ASP A 19 -13.07 -8.08 -19.12
CA ASP A 19 -12.05 -9.12 -19.28
C ASP A 19 -12.05 -10.09 -18.07
N ALA A 20 -12.22 -9.58 -16.85
CA ALA A 20 -12.36 -10.41 -15.65
C ALA A 20 -13.60 -11.31 -15.70
N TYR A 21 -14.69 -10.83 -16.30
CA TYR A 21 -15.89 -11.63 -16.54
C TYR A 21 -15.71 -12.71 -17.60
N LYS A 22 -14.57 -12.83 -18.30
CA LYS A 22 -14.34 -13.96 -19.22
C LYS A 22 -13.87 -15.22 -18.50
N SER A 23 -13.30 -15.08 -17.29
CA SER A 23 -12.86 -16.19 -16.44
C SER A 23 -13.99 -16.73 -15.57
N SER A 24 -13.93 -18.01 -15.19
CA SER A 24 -14.83 -18.59 -14.17
C SER A 24 -14.55 -18.04 -12.78
N LEU A 25 -13.28 -17.78 -12.46
CA LEU A 25 -12.80 -17.15 -11.23
C LEU A 25 -11.84 -16.02 -11.59
N SER A 26 -12.09 -14.82 -11.07
CA SER A 26 -11.23 -13.67 -11.30
C SER A 26 -11.05 -12.81 -10.06
N ILE A 27 -9.93 -12.10 -10.02
CA ILE A 27 -9.62 -11.07 -9.03
C ILE A 27 -9.29 -9.78 -9.77
N VAL A 28 -9.91 -8.67 -9.36
CA VAL A 28 -9.57 -7.31 -9.82
C VAL A 28 -9.03 -6.53 -8.64
N ILE A 29 -7.89 -5.87 -8.82
CA ILE A 29 -7.29 -5.00 -7.80
C ILE A 29 -7.40 -3.56 -8.29
N LEU A 30 -8.14 -2.74 -7.53
CA LEU A 30 -8.24 -1.30 -7.70
C LEU A 30 -7.29 -0.65 -6.70
N ASP A 31 -6.04 -0.50 -7.13
CA ASP A 31 -4.98 0.06 -6.28
C ASP A 31 -5.02 1.60 -6.26
N ASP A 32 -4.77 2.16 -5.09
CA ASP A 32 -4.67 3.61 -4.82
C ASP A 32 -5.89 4.37 -5.36
N LEU A 33 -7.06 4.07 -4.77
CA LEU A 33 -8.35 4.58 -5.23
C LEU A 33 -8.40 6.13 -5.26
N GLU A 34 -7.76 6.80 -4.31
CA GLU A 34 -7.64 8.26 -4.33
C GLU A 34 -6.89 8.77 -5.57
N MET A 35 -5.81 8.11 -5.99
CA MET A 35 -5.11 8.47 -7.23
C MET A 35 -5.93 8.09 -8.47
N LEU A 36 -6.61 6.95 -8.45
CA LEU A 36 -7.48 6.51 -9.55
C LEU A 36 -8.62 7.50 -9.80
N LEU A 37 -9.20 8.03 -8.72
CA LEU A 37 -10.28 9.01 -8.72
C LEU A 37 -9.79 10.46 -8.87
N GLU A 38 -8.47 10.67 -9.07
CA GLU A 38 -7.88 12.00 -9.22
C GLU A 38 -8.16 12.92 -8.02
N TYR A 39 -8.21 12.35 -6.82
CA TYR A 39 -8.49 13.10 -5.60
C TYR A 39 -7.35 14.06 -5.26
N ALA A 40 -7.70 15.33 -5.07
CA ALA A 40 -6.83 16.38 -4.56
C ALA A 40 -7.46 17.05 -3.33
N ALA A 41 -6.78 16.96 -2.18
CA ALA A 41 -7.30 17.45 -0.90
C ALA A 41 -7.45 18.98 -0.82
N ILE A 42 -6.69 19.74 -1.64
CA ILE A 42 -6.80 21.21 -1.68
C ILE A 42 -8.05 21.57 -2.48
N GLY A 43 -9.13 21.92 -1.78
CA GLY A 43 -10.42 22.23 -2.38
C GLY A 43 -11.04 20.98 -3.00
N PRO A 44 -11.47 20.00 -2.17
CA PRO A 44 -11.61 18.58 -2.47
C PRO A 44 -12.20 18.34 -3.86
N GLN A 45 -11.31 18.07 -4.81
CA GLN A 45 -11.63 17.79 -6.20
C GLN A 45 -11.32 16.34 -6.48
N PHE A 46 -12.17 15.71 -7.28
CA PHE A 46 -12.00 14.35 -7.78
C PHE A 46 -12.80 14.20 -9.08
N SER A 47 -12.53 13.13 -9.82
CA SER A 47 -13.29 12.77 -11.00
C SER A 47 -14.60 12.08 -10.63
N GLU A 48 -15.71 12.81 -10.64
CA GLU A 48 -17.05 12.26 -10.44
C GLU A 48 -17.36 11.17 -11.48
N LEU A 49 -16.91 11.36 -12.72
CA LEU A 49 -17.14 10.39 -13.80
C LEU A 49 -16.49 9.03 -13.49
N ILE A 50 -15.23 9.05 -13.03
CA ILE A 50 -14.53 7.81 -12.65
C ILE A 50 -15.17 7.22 -11.39
N ALA A 51 -15.54 8.04 -10.40
CA ALA A 51 -16.19 7.57 -9.16
C ALA A 51 -17.51 6.83 -9.45
N GLN A 52 -18.40 7.43 -10.24
CA GLN A 52 -19.67 6.81 -10.62
C GLN A 52 -19.48 5.55 -11.47
N THR A 53 -18.49 5.55 -12.38
CA THR A 53 -18.15 4.36 -13.17
C THR A 53 -17.68 3.21 -12.27
N SER A 54 -16.77 3.50 -11.34
CA SER A 54 -16.30 2.52 -10.34
C SER A 54 -17.43 2.01 -9.46
N LEU A 55 -18.30 2.90 -8.97
CA LEU A 55 -19.46 2.55 -8.14
C LEU A 55 -20.42 1.61 -8.87
N ALA A 56 -20.72 1.90 -10.14
CA ALA A 56 -21.57 1.06 -10.98
C ALA A 56 -20.99 -0.34 -11.16
N LEU A 57 -19.68 -0.45 -11.42
CA LEU A 57 -18.99 -1.73 -11.60
C LEU A 57 -18.89 -2.54 -10.30
N LEU A 58 -18.64 -1.89 -9.17
CA LEU A 58 -18.58 -2.54 -7.85
C LEU A 58 -19.94 -3.09 -7.40
N LYS A 59 -21.04 -2.41 -7.75
CA LYS A 59 -22.41 -2.85 -7.44
C LYS A 59 -22.94 -3.92 -8.43
N GLN A 60 -22.26 -4.15 -9.54
CA GLN A 60 -22.67 -5.12 -10.56
C GLN A 60 -22.31 -6.55 -10.14
N HIS A 61 -23.26 -7.48 -10.30
CA HIS A 61 -22.99 -8.89 -10.10
C HIS A 61 -22.27 -9.49 -11.31
N PRO A 62 -21.28 -10.39 -11.12
CA PRO A 62 -20.66 -11.10 -12.23
C PRO A 62 -21.70 -11.95 -12.98
N PRO A 63 -21.49 -12.27 -14.27
CA PRO A 63 -22.39 -13.13 -15.03
C PRO A 63 -22.60 -14.49 -14.36
N GLU A 64 -23.72 -15.15 -14.67
CA GLU A 64 -24.07 -16.44 -14.10
C GLU A 64 -22.94 -17.48 -14.26
N GLY A 65 -22.67 -18.20 -13.17
CA GLY A 65 -21.61 -19.21 -13.12
C GLY A 65 -20.19 -18.66 -12.95
N LYS A 66 -20.01 -17.33 -12.83
CA LYS A 66 -18.70 -16.69 -12.65
C LYS A 66 -18.57 -16.06 -11.27
N LYS A 67 -17.35 -16.03 -10.74
CA LYS A 67 -17.03 -15.39 -9.46
C LYS A 67 -15.95 -14.34 -9.65
N LEU A 68 -16.17 -13.17 -9.04
CA LEU A 68 -15.24 -12.06 -9.04
C LEU A 68 -14.99 -11.61 -7.59
N LEU A 69 -13.72 -11.47 -7.23
CA LEU A 69 -13.29 -10.77 -6.02
C LEU A 69 -12.68 -9.42 -6.43
N VAL A 70 -13.16 -8.33 -5.85
CA VAL A 70 -12.56 -7.01 -6.04
C VAL A 70 -11.87 -6.56 -4.76
N ILE A 71 -10.61 -6.15 -4.86
CA ILE A 71 -9.82 -5.60 -3.76
C ILE A 71 -9.52 -4.14 -4.08
N GLY A 72 -9.98 -3.22 -3.25
CA GLY A 72 -9.62 -1.81 -3.30
C GLY A 72 -8.57 -1.47 -2.25
N THR A 73 -7.59 -0.62 -2.58
CA THR A 73 -6.66 -0.04 -1.60
C THR A 73 -6.86 1.47 -1.53
N THR A 74 -6.72 2.04 -0.33
CA THR A 74 -6.77 3.48 -0.12
C THR A 74 -6.01 3.88 1.13
N SER A 75 -5.41 5.06 1.12
CA SER A 75 -4.93 5.76 2.31
C SER A 75 -5.88 6.88 2.75
N GLN A 76 -6.99 7.11 2.02
CA GLN A 76 -7.95 8.21 2.19
C GLN A 76 -9.38 7.69 2.38
N VAL A 77 -9.58 6.83 3.38
CA VAL A 77 -10.89 6.18 3.65
C VAL A 77 -12.04 7.17 3.86
N SER A 78 -11.77 8.32 4.48
CA SER A 78 -12.78 9.38 4.70
C SER A 78 -13.28 10.00 3.40
N PHE A 79 -12.42 10.14 2.40
CA PHE A 79 -12.81 10.58 1.06
C PHE A 79 -13.68 9.53 0.39
N LEU A 80 -13.28 8.25 0.40
CA LEU A 80 -14.07 7.18 -0.20
C LEU A 80 -15.47 7.03 0.44
N ASP A 81 -15.57 7.25 1.75
CA ASP A 81 -16.84 7.25 2.47
C ASP A 81 -17.74 8.42 2.01
N SER A 82 -17.15 9.60 1.82
CA SER A 82 -17.88 10.80 1.35
C SER A 82 -18.49 10.68 -0.06
N VAL A 83 -18.00 9.74 -0.87
CA VAL A 83 -18.49 9.47 -2.24
C VAL A 83 -19.20 8.12 -2.38
N ASP A 84 -19.66 7.53 -1.26
CA ASP A 84 -20.40 6.25 -1.20
C ASP A 84 -19.63 5.01 -1.72
N LEU A 85 -18.31 5.11 -1.91
CA LEU A 85 -17.53 4.01 -2.46
C LEU A 85 -17.26 2.93 -1.41
N CYS A 86 -17.12 3.31 -0.13
CA CYS A 86 -16.96 2.35 0.97
C CYS A 86 -18.15 1.37 1.04
N ASN A 87 -19.38 1.85 0.87
CA ASN A 87 -20.60 1.04 0.89
C ASN A 87 -20.73 0.10 -0.32
N ALA A 88 -19.93 0.32 -1.38
CA ALA A 88 -19.87 -0.56 -2.54
C ALA A 88 -19.03 -1.82 -2.28
N PHE A 89 -18.14 -1.79 -1.28
CA PHE A 89 -17.36 -2.96 -0.87
C PHE A 89 -18.10 -3.74 0.23
N SER A 90 -18.05 -5.07 0.15
CA SER A 90 -18.69 -5.92 1.16
C SER A 90 -17.97 -5.92 2.51
N VAL A 91 -16.65 -5.68 2.51
CA VAL A 91 -15.80 -5.69 3.70
C VAL A 91 -14.73 -4.60 3.56
N THR A 92 -14.54 -3.84 4.62
CA THR A 92 -13.40 -2.92 4.78
C THR A 92 -12.47 -3.47 5.85
N TYR A 93 -11.18 -3.57 5.54
CA TYR A 93 -10.17 -4.04 6.48
C TYR A 93 -9.11 -2.96 6.70
N HIS A 94 -8.96 -2.52 7.95
CA HIS A 94 -7.94 -1.55 8.32
C HIS A 94 -6.57 -2.22 8.44
N VAL A 95 -5.58 -1.72 7.70
CA VAL A 95 -4.18 -2.16 7.78
C VAL A 95 -3.44 -1.20 8.73
N PRO A 96 -3.17 -1.59 9.99
CA PRO A 96 -2.54 -0.71 10.95
C PRO A 96 -1.04 -0.51 10.67
N THR A 97 -0.49 0.56 11.23
CA THR A 97 0.96 0.75 11.41
C THR A 97 1.53 -0.33 12.33
N LEU A 98 2.83 -0.60 12.18
CA LEU A 98 3.54 -1.53 13.05
C LEU A 98 3.69 -0.92 14.44
N LYS A 99 3.35 -1.70 15.48
CA LYS A 99 3.77 -1.38 16.84
C LYS A 99 5.16 -1.96 17.10
N THR A 100 5.80 -1.55 18.21
CA THR A 100 7.15 -2.00 18.59
C THR A 100 7.34 -3.51 18.45
N GLU A 101 6.40 -4.32 18.94
CA GLU A 101 6.48 -5.79 18.86
C GLU A 101 6.47 -6.33 17.42
N ASP A 102 5.75 -5.66 16.51
CA ASP A 102 5.70 -6.07 15.11
C ASP A 102 6.95 -5.61 14.36
N ALA A 103 7.43 -4.40 14.65
CA ALA A 103 8.72 -3.92 14.15
C ALA A 103 9.86 -4.84 14.58
N LYS A 104 9.88 -5.28 15.85
CA LYS A 104 10.85 -6.25 16.37
C LYS A 104 10.87 -7.54 15.55
N LYS A 105 9.71 -8.15 15.28
CA LYS A 105 9.61 -9.36 14.43
C LYS A 105 10.20 -9.13 13.04
N VAL A 106 9.97 -7.96 12.43
CA VAL A 106 10.56 -7.59 11.14
C VAL A 106 12.08 -7.51 11.24
N LEU A 107 12.61 -6.81 12.25
CA LEU A 107 14.06 -6.68 12.45
C LEU A 107 14.76 -8.02 12.72
N GLU A 108 14.14 -8.89 13.52
CA GLU A 108 14.63 -10.24 13.81
C GLU A 108 14.68 -11.10 12.54
N GLN A 109 13.71 -10.96 11.64
CA GLN A 109 13.72 -11.65 10.34
C GLN A 109 14.80 -11.10 9.41
N LEU A 110 15.01 -9.78 9.40
CA LEU A 110 16.01 -9.14 8.55
C LEU A 110 17.44 -9.42 9.02
N LYS A 111 17.65 -9.67 10.31
CA LYS A 111 18.97 -9.95 10.92
C LYS A 111 20.01 -8.88 10.60
N VAL A 112 19.59 -7.63 10.42
CA VAL A 112 20.46 -6.51 10.06
C VAL A 112 21.08 -5.81 11.28
N PHE A 113 20.51 -5.99 12.47
CA PHE A 113 21.07 -5.48 13.73
C PHE A 113 21.79 -6.57 14.52
N SER A 114 22.62 -6.15 15.49
CA SER A 114 23.11 -7.05 16.54
C SER A 114 21.97 -7.43 17.47
N GLU A 115 22.01 -8.61 18.10
CA GLU A 115 20.92 -9.09 18.97
C GLU A 115 20.61 -8.13 20.12
N HIS A 116 21.63 -7.42 20.64
CA HIS A 116 21.49 -6.43 21.71
C HIS A 116 20.85 -5.11 21.25
N ASP A 117 20.89 -4.81 19.95
CA ASP A 117 20.37 -3.54 19.40
C ASP A 117 18.92 -3.66 18.88
N VAL A 118 18.42 -4.89 18.69
CA VAL A 118 17.09 -5.13 18.08
C VAL A 118 15.98 -4.46 18.88
N ASP A 119 15.99 -4.59 20.21
CA ASP A 119 14.96 -4.03 21.08
C ASP A 119 14.94 -2.49 20.99
N ALA A 120 16.12 -1.86 21.10
CA ALA A 120 16.27 -0.41 21.02
C ALA A 120 15.89 0.15 19.63
N ALA A 121 16.22 -0.59 18.55
CA ALA A 121 15.82 -0.23 17.19
C ALA A 121 14.29 -0.36 16.99
N ALA A 122 13.68 -1.41 17.54
CA ALA A 122 12.24 -1.65 17.44
C ALA A 122 11.43 -0.59 18.21
N GLU A 123 11.89 -0.17 19.40
CA GLU A 123 11.26 0.91 20.17
C GLU A 123 11.20 2.21 19.37
N ALA A 124 12.27 2.53 18.64
CA ALA A 124 12.34 3.73 17.80
C ALA A 124 11.45 3.68 16.54
N LEU A 125 10.93 2.50 16.20
CA LEU A 125 10.06 2.24 15.06
C LEU A 125 8.59 2.05 15.46
N ASN A 126 8.20 2.43 16.68
CA ASN A 126 6.81 2.35 17.11
C ASN A 126 5.91 3.22 16.24
N ASP A 127 4.74 2.68 15.88
CA ASP A 127 3.70 3.35 15.11
C ASP A 127 4.12 3.79 13.70
N ILE A 128 4.89 2.95 13.01
CA ILE A 128 5.41 3.25 11.68
C ILE A 128 4.79 2.38 10.58
N PRO A 129 4.54 2.91 9.37
CA PRO A 129 4.22 2.08 8.21
C PRO A 129 5.40 1.19 7.83
N ILE A 130 5.13 -0.07 7.48
CA ILE A 130 6.17 -1.05 7.12
C ILE A 130 7.06 -0.57 5.96
N LYS A 131 6.50 0.16 4.99
CA LYS A 131 7.27 0.74 3.88
C LYS A 131 8.30 1.76 4.36
N LYS A 132 7.94 2.60 5.35
CA LYS A 132 8.86 3.58 5.94
C LYS A 132 9.91 2.89 6.81
N LEU A 133 9.56 1.83 7.53
CA LEU A 133 10.52 0.98 8.23
C LEU A 133 11.60 0.48 7.26
N TYR A 134 11.21 -0.18 6.15
CA TYR A 134 12.17 -0.67 5.15
C TYR A 134 13.03 0.44 4.55
N MET A 135 12.45 1.61 4.30
CA MET A 135 13.20 2.77 3.81
C MET A 135 14.28 3.21 4.81
N LEU A 136 13.95 3.30 6.10
CA LEU A 136 14.90 3.67 7.16
C LEU A 136 16.01 2.62 7.33
N ILE A 137 15.65 1.33 7.25
CA ILE A 137 16.62 0.24 7.29
C ILE A 137 17.55 0.29 6.10
N GLU A 138 17.02 0.54 4.89
CA GLU A 138 17.84 0.67 3.70
C GLU A 138 18.81 1.85 3.81
N MET A 139 18.34 3.01 4.27
CA MET A 139 19.18 4.18 4.52
C MET A 139 20.31 3.87 5.53
N ALA A 140 19.98 3.22 6.64
CA ALA A 140 20.96 2.85 7.65
C ALA A 140 21.92 1.73 7.17
N ALA A 141 21.46 0.84 6.28
CA ALA A 141 22.26 -0.22 5.70
C ALA A 141 23.30 0.31 4.69
N GLN A 142 23.07 1.46 4.07
CA GLN A 142 24.10 2.07 3.21
C GLN A 142 25.34 2.49 4.00
N GLY A 143 25.19 2.79 5.30
CA GLY A 143 26.26 3.27 6.16
C GLY A 143 26.70 4.70 5.81
N LYS A 144 27.55 5.30 6.66
CA LYS A 144 27.97 6.72 6.54
C LYS A 144 28.63 7.09 5.22
N HIS A 145 29.26 6.14 4.54
CA HIS A 145 30.00 6.36 3.29
C HIS A 145 29.36 5.69 2.07
N GLY A 146 28.19 5.05 2.23
CA GLY A 146 27.54 4.27 1.19
C GLY A 146 28.18 2.89 0.96
N GLY A 147 27.41 1.95 0.40
CA GLY A 147 27.91 0.66 -0.09
C GLY A 147 28.01 -0.46 0.94
N ALA A 148 27.65 -0.24 2.21
CA ALA A 148 27.67 -1.28 3.24
C ALA A 148 26.49 -2.27 3.16
N ALA A 149 25.47 -1.97 2.35
CA ALA A 149 24.20 -2.71 2.35
C ALA A 149 24.39 -4.21 2.03
N GLU A 150 25.25 -4.55 1.07
CA GLU A 150 25.51 -5.96 0.72
C GLU A 150 26.13 -6.73 1.90
N ALA A 151 27.08 -6.11 2.62
CA ALA A 151 27.70 -6.72 3.79
C ALA A 151 26.69 -6.93 4.93
N ILE A 152 25.76 -5.99 5.11
CA ILE A 152 24.73 -6.07 6.14
C ILE A 152 23.69 -7.15 5.83
N TYR A 153 23.12 -7.17 4.63
CA TYR A 153 22.13 -8.17 4.26
C TYR A 153 22.71 -9.59 4.08
N SER A 154 24.01 -9.71 3.78
CA SER A 154 24.72 -11.01 3.81
C SER A 154 25.12 -11.47 5.22
N GLY A 155 24.90 -10.64 6.24
CA GLY A 155 25.24 -10.94 7.63
C GLY A 155 26.72 -10.81 7.98
N ARG A 156 27.55 -10.28 7.08
CA ARG A 156 28.97 -9.98 7.34
C ARG A 156 29.15 -8.79 8.28
N GLU A 157 28.23 -7.84 8.21
CA GLU A 157 28.20 -6.66 9.07
C GLU A 157 26.80 -6.45 9.66
N LYS A 158 26.70 -5.56 10.65
CA LYS A 158 25.44 -5.15 11.27
C LYS A 158 25.30 -3.64 11.19
N ILE A 159 24.07 -3.16 11.05
CA ILE A 159 23.74 -1.74 11.20
C ILE A 159 24.17 -1.31 12.60
N LYS A 160 24.97 -0.25 12.67
CA LYS A 160 25.33 0.38 13.94
C LYS A 160 24.12 1.18 14.44
N ILE A 161 23.64 0.87 15.65
CA ILE A 161 22.46 1.52 16.22
C ILE A 161 22.58 3.06 16.27
N SER A 162 23.78 3.57 16.53
CA SER A 162 24.03 5.02 16.50
C SER A 162 23.80 5.65 15.13
N HIS A 163 24.15 4.95 14.04
CA HIS A 163 23.90 5.43 12.69
C HIS A 163 22.43 5.30 12.30
N PHE A 164 21.75 4.25 12.77
CA PHE A 164 20.32 4.10 12.56
C PHE A 164 19.53 5.28 13.17
N TYR A 165 19.91 5.74 14.37
CA TYR A 165 19.31 6.94 14.96
C TYR A 165 19.55 8.21 14.16
N ASP A 166 20.66 8.32 13.42
CA ASP A 166 20.91 9.45 12.50
C ASP A 166 19.96 9.43 11.28
N CYS A 167 19.31 8.29 10.97
CA CYS A 167 18.44 8.11 9.81
C CYS A 167 16.94 8.33 10.09
N LEU A 168 16.52 8.34 11.36
CA LEU A 168 15.12 8.51 11.78
C LEU A 168 14.58 9.92 11.47
#